data_AF-A0A6B3FX04-F1
#
_entry.id   AF-A0A6B3FX04-F1
#
_cell.length_a   1.000
_cell.length_b   1.000
_cell.length_c   1.000
_cell.angle_alpha   90.00
_cell.angle_beta   90.00
_cell.angle_gamma   90.00
#
_symmetry.space_group_name_H-M   'P 1'
#
loop_
_entity.id
_entity.type
_entity.pdbx_description
1 polymer ?
#
loop_
_entity_poly.entity_id
_entity_poly.type
_entity_poly.pdbx_seq_one_letter_code
_entity_poly.pdbx_strand_id
1 'polypeptide(L)'
;AGRKLVTSWLHGPMAGYEDGHDDLAGDATSRLSPHLHFGTVSAAELANRAREKGGPGGEAFVRQLAWRDFHHQVLAARHDASWSDYRPRQDRWRSD
;
A
#
# COMPACT_ATOMS: atom_id res chain seq x y z
N ALA A 1 6.34 -9.03 -15.65
CA ALA A 1 5.53 -9.45 -14.48
C ALA A 1 4.65 -8.31 -13.95
N GLY A 2 5.21 -7.22 -13.40
CA GLY A 2 4.43 -6.15 -12.74
C GLY A 2 3.34 -5.52 -13.59
N ARG A 3 3.62 -5.17 -14.86
CA ARG A 3 2.59 -4.65 -15.79
C ARG A 3 1.39 -5.58 -15.99
N LYS A 4 1.61 -6.89 -16.01
CA LYS A 4 0.53 -7.89 -16.14
C LYS A 4 -0.37 -7.88 -14.90
N LEU A 5 0.22 -7.80 -13.70
CA LEU A 5 -0.52 -7.67 -12.45
C LEU A 5 -1.33 -6.38 -12.39
N VAL A 6 -0.73 -5.25 -12.79
CA VAL A 6 -1.43 -3.95 -12.88
C VAL A 6 -2.66 -4.05 -13.79
N THR A 7 -2.50 -4.61 -14.99
CA THR A 7 -3.61 -4.80 -15.90
C THR A 7 -4.69 -5.69 -15.29
N SER A 8 -4.32 -6.84 -14.73
CA SER A 8 -5.27 -7.76 -14.08
C SER A 8 -6.03 -7.08 -12.95
N TRP A 9 -5.32 -6.40 -12.05
CA TRP A 9 -5.89 -5.69 -10.90
C TRP A 9 -6.93 -4.67 -11.32
N LEU A 10 -6.58 -3.81 -12.28
CA LEU A 10 -7.45 -2.74 -12.75
C LEU A 10 -8.66 -3.28 -13.53
N HIS A 11 -8.60 -4.47 -14.13
CA HIS A 11 -9.71 -5.01 -14.95
C HIS A 11 -10.77 -5.78 -14.17
N GLY A 12 -10.68 -5.87 -12.83
CA GLY A 12 -11.73 -6.52 -12.06
C GLY A 12 -11.51 -6.48 -10.55
N PRO A 13 -10.49 -7.16 -10.02
CA PRO A 13 -10.33 -7.39 -8.58
C PRO A 13 -10.33 -6.12 -7.74
N MET A 14 -9.81 -5.00 -8.26
CA MET A 14 -9.84 -3.71 -7.57
C MET A 14 -11.25 -3.27 -7.16
N ALA A 15 -12.30 -3.64 -7.90
CA ALA A 15 -13.67 -3.19 -7.60
C ALA A 15 -14.16 -3.68 -6.22
N GLY A 16 -13.78 -4.89 -5.80
CA GLY A 16 -14.13 -5.46 -4.49
C GLY A 16 -13.10 -5.18 -3.39
N TYR A 17 -12.14 -4.29 -3.64
CA TYR A 17 -11.02 -4.09 -2.72
C TYR A 17 -11.44 -3.53 -1.37
N GLU A 18 -12.37 -2.55 -1.33
CA GLU A 18 -12.83 -1.94 -0.06
C GLU A 18 -13.40 -2.98 0.91
N ASP A 19 -14.15 -3.96 0.40
CA ASP A 19 -14.82 -4.95 1.26
C ASP A 19 -13.93 -6.16 1.61
N GLY A 20 -12.97 -6.48 0.72
CA GLY A 20 -12.20 -7.73 0.82
C GLY A 20 -10.80 -7.59 1.39
N HIS A 21 -10.24 -6.38 1.50
CA HIS A 21 -8.80 -6.22 1.76
C HIS A 21 -8.32 -6.70 3.13
N ASP A 22 -9.23 -6.88 4.09
CA ASP A 22 -8.94 -7.36 5.45
C ASP A 22 -9.17 -8.87 5.63
N ASP A 23 -9.66 -9.58 4.60
CA ASP A 23 -9.79 -11.03 4.66
C ASP A 23 -8.41 -11.70 4.58
N LEU A 24 -7.97 -12.26 5.72
CA LEU A 24 -6.69 -12.95 5.84
C LEU A 24 -6.56 -14.18 4.92
N ALA A 25 -7.66 -14.88 4.66
CA ALA A 25 -7.65 -16.06 3.78
C ALA A 25 -7.85 -15.69 2.30
N GLY A 26 -8.43 -14.50 2.05
CA GLY A 26 -8.79 -14.03 0.72
C GLY A 26 -7.60 -13.53 -0.10
N ASP A 27 -7.66 -13.75 -1.42
CA ASP A 27 -6.74 -13.13 -2.37
C ASP A 27 -7.30 -11.82 -2.94
N ALA A 28 -7.63 -10.88 -2.04
CA ALA A 28 -8.34 -9.66 -2.38
C ALA A 28 -7.41 -8.45 -2.61
N THR A 29 -6.09 -8.63 -2.68
CA THR A 29 -5.13 -7.52 -2.79
C THR A 29 -4.38 -7.52 -4.12
N SER A 30 -3.80 -6.36 -4.49
CA SER A 30 -3.14 -6.17 -5.79
C SER A 30 -1.87 -7.01 -6.02
N ARG A 31 -1.24 -7.51 -4.95
CA ARG A 31 0.11 -8.13 -4.97
C ARG A 31 1.20 -7.24 -5.62
N LEU A 32 1.00 -5.92 -5.67
CA LEU A 32 1.93 -4.98 -6.31
C LEU A 32 3.05 -4.47 -5.38
N SER A 33 3.05 -4.83 -4.10
CA SER A 33 4.05 -4.34 -3.13
C SER A 33 5.52 -4.53 -3.55
N PRO A 34 5.99 -5.70 -4.04
CA PRO A 34 7.39 -5.82 -4.50
C PRO A 34 7.67 -4.96 -5.73
N HIS A 35 6.69 -4.79 -6.62
CA HIS A 35 6.84 -3.98 -7.81
C HIS A 35 6.94 -2.49 -7.50
N LEU A 36 6.19 -2.02 -6.51
CA LEU A 36 6.23 -0.67 -5.97
C LEU A 36 7.51 -0.39 -5.17
N HIS A 37 8.03 -1.39 -4.47
CA HIS A 37 9.30 -1.29 -3.74
C HIS A 37 10.48 -1.11 -4.70
N PHE A 38 10.58 -1.95 -5.73
CA PHE A 38 11.67 -1.89 -6.71
C PHE A 38 11.44 -0.91 -7.87
N GLY A 39 10.37 -0.11 -7.85
CA GLY A 39 10.10 0.89 -8.88
C GLY A 39 9.80 0.32 -10.27
N THR A 40 9.47 -0.97 -10.38
CA THR A 40 9.13 -1.61 -11.68
C THR A 40 7.75 -1.22 -12.19
N VAL A 41 6.95 -0.55 -11.36
CA VAL A 41 5.70 0.14 -11.71
C VAL A 41 5.61 1.47 -10.95
N SER A 42 4.94 2.47 -11.51
CA SER A 42 4.80 3.80 -10.91
C SER A 42 3.59 3.89 -9.99
N ALA A 43 3.78 4.32 -8.74
CA ALA A 43 2.68 4.58 -7.81
C ALA A 43 1.75 5.70 -8.31
N ALA A 44 2.30 6.75 -8.91
CA ALA A 44 1.53 7.86 -9.47
C ALA A 44 0.63 7.40 -10.62
N GLU A 45 1.14 6.52 -11.50
CA GLU A 45 0.33 5.95 -12.57
C GLU A 45 -0.83 5.12 -12.01
N LEU A 46 -0.57 4.27 -11.01
CA LEU A 46 -1.61 3.46 -10.38
C LEU A 46 -2.69 4.32 -9.73
N ALA A 47 -2.30 5.37 -9.01
CA ALA A 47 -3.24 6.28 -8.38
C ALA A 47 -4.13 6.99 -9.41
N ASN A 48 -3.56 7.47 -10.52
CA ASN A 48 -4.32 8.12 -11.58
C ASN A 48 -5.30 7.15 -12.23
N ARG A 49 -4.84 5.95 -12.62
CA ARG A 49 -5.69 4.94 -13.28
C ARG A 49 -6.78 4.39 -12.35
N ALA A 50 -6.51 4.29 -11.05
CA ALA A 50 -7.51 3.90 -10.08
C ALA A 50 -8.57 4.99 -9.89
N ARG A 51 -8.18 6.27 -9.85
CA ARG A 51 -9.11 7.41 -9.83
C ARG A 51 -9.96 7.51 -11.09
N GLU A 52 -9.37 7.29 -12.26
CA GLU A 52 -10.09 7.25 -13.54
C GLU A 52 -11.16 6.16 -13.57
N LYS A 53 -10.88 4.99 -13.00
CA LYS A 53 -11.86 3.91 -12.86
C LYS A 53 -12.92 4.22 -11.80
N GLY A 54 -12.54 4.90 -10.73
CA GLY A 54 -13.42 5.29 -9.64
C GLY A 54 -13.98 4.10 -8.84
N GLY A 55 -15.01 4.40 -8.05
CA GLY A 55 -15.71 3.44 -7.20
C GLY A 55 -14.99 3.15 -5.88
N PRO A 56 -15.68 2.51 -4.91
CA PRO A 56 -15.18 2.33 -3.55
C PRO A 56 -13.82 1.63 -3.50
N GLY A 57 -13.67 0.52 -4.23
CA GLY A 57 -12.39 -0.19 -4.26
C GLY A 57 -11.23 0.59 -4.91
N GLY A 58 -11.52 1.45 -5.89
CA GLY A 58 -10.52 2.36 -6.46
C GLY A 58 -10.07 3.43 -5.45
N GLU A 59 -11.02 4.01 -4.72
CA GLU A 59 -10.74 4.99 -3.65
C GLU A 59 -9.97 4.37 -2.49
N ALA A 60 -10.35 3.18 -2.02
CA ALA A 60 -9.59 2.40 -1.03
C ALA A 60 -8.16 2.14 -1.49
N PHE A 61 -7.99 1.72 -2.74
CA PHE A 61 -6.67 1.43 -3.28
C PHE A 61 -5.79 2.68 -3.33
N VAL A 62 -6.33 3.83 -3.74
CA VAL A 62 -5.62 5.12 -3.69
C VAL A 62 -5.24 5.50 -2.27
N ARG A 63 -6.11 5.26 -1.27
CA ARG A 63 -5.82 5.49 0.15
C ARG A 63 -4.61 4.69 0.62
N GLN A 64 -4.47 3.44 0.17
CA GLN A 64 -3.34 2.57 0.50
C GLN A 64 -2.04 3.00 -0.19
N LEU A 65 -2.12 3.53 -1.41
CA LEU A 65 -0.97 4.19 -2.05
C LEU A 65 -0.56 5.45 -1.28
N ALA A 66 -1.51 6.23 -0.76
CA ALA A 66 -1.20 7.38 0.09
C ALA A 66 -0.54 6.97 1.41
N TRP A 67 -0.92 5.82 2.00
CA TRP A 67 -0.23 5.26 3.18
C TRP A 67 1.24 4.94 2.92
N ARG A 68 1.57 4.39 1.75
CA ARG A 68 2.97 4.18 1.33
C ARG A 68 3.75 5.48 1.35
N ASP A 69 3.21 6.52 0.71
CA ASP A 69 3.88 7.82 0.62
C ASP A 69 3.94 8.54 1.97
N PHE A 70 2.92 8.38 2.81
CA PHE A 70 2.93 8.86 4.19
C PHE A 70 4.09 8.24 4.99
N HIS A 71 4.32 6.93 4.90
CA HIS A 71 5.44 6.30 5.60
C HIS A 71 6.81 6.74 5.08
N HIS A 72 6.96 7.03 3.78
CA HIS A 72 8.16 7.68 3.27
C HIS A 72 8.35 9.08 3.87
N GLN A 73 7.28 9.87 3.98
CA GLN A 73 7.33 11.20 4.59
C GLN A 73 7.67 11.15 6.08
N VAL A 74 7.09 10.19 6.82
CA VAL A 74 7.42 9.97 8.23
C VAL A 74 8.92 9.67 8.37
N LEU A 75 9.45 8.73 7.60
CA LEU A 75 10.86 8.36 7.69
C LEU A 75 11.78 9.52 7.27
N ALA A 76 11.38 10.33 6.28
CA ALA A 76 12.13 11.52 5.87
C ALA A 76 12.14 12.62 6.95
N ALA A 77 11.04 12.78 7.69
CA ALA A 77 10.94 13.78 8.76
C ALA A 77 11.51 13.29 10.11
N ARG A 78 11.59 11.97 10.29
CA ARG A 78 11.92 11.27 11.54
C ARG A 78 12.73 10.01 11.24
N HIS A 79 13.98 10.21 10.84
CA HIS A 79 14.88 9.11 10.47
C HIS A 79 15.11 8.10 11.61
N ASP A 80 15.09 8.58 12.85
CA ASP A 80 15.22 7.80 14.08
C ASP A 80 14.11 6.75 14.27
N ALA A 81 12.93 6.98 13.69
CA ALA A 81 11.80 6.04 13.73
C ALA A 81 12.09 4.68 13.06
N SER A 82 13.22 4.55 12.35
CA SER A 82 13.69 3.27 11.81
C SER A 82 14.31 2.34 12.85
N TRP A 83 14.81 2.90 13.96
CA TRP A 83 15.52 2.15 15.02
C TRP A 83 14.92 2.36 16.41
N SER A 84 13.95 3.27 16.54
CA SER A 84 13.38 3.67 17.82
C SER A 84 11.90 3.93 17.67
N ASP A 85 11.15 3.69 18.75
CA ASP A 85 9.70 3.94 18.76
C ASP A 85 9.41 5.41 18.47
N TYR A 86 8.60 5.67 17.45
CA TYR A 86 8.18 7.03 17.10
C TYR A 86 7.47 7.76 18.25
N ARG A 87 6.82 6.99 19.14
CA ARG A 87 6.23 7.50 20.38
C ARG A 87 6.71 6.61 21.54
N PRO A 88 7.67 7.05 22.35
CA PRO A 88 8.16 6.26 23.46
C PRO A 88 7.03 6.06 24.47
N ARG A 89 6.67 4.80 24.73
CA ARG A 89 5.69 4.42 25.77
C ARG A 89 6.35 3.87 27.04
N GLN A 90 7.67 4.02 27.14
CA GLN A 90 8.50 3.32 28.13
C GLN A 90 8.40 1.79 27.99
N ASP A 91 8.10 1.32 26.77
CA ASP A 91 7.99 -0.10 26.47
C ASP A 91 9.37 -0.75 26.57
N ARG A 92 9.46 -1.81 27.36
CA ARG A 92 10.70 -2.57 27.55
C ARG A 92 10.61 -3.83 26.70
N TRP A 93 11.19 -3.77 25.50
CA TRP A 93 11.30 -4.92 24.61
C TRP A 93 12.03 -6.06 25.33
N ARG A 94 11.51 -7.28 25.21
CA ARG A 94 12.24 -8.45 25.67
C ARG A 94 13.36 -8.76 24.69
N SER A 95 14.55 -9.01 25.21
CA SER A 95 15.76 -9.29 24.45
C SER A 95 16.18 -10.75 24.57
N ASP A 96 15.26 -11.63 24.99
CA ASP A 96 15.48 -13.07 25.19
C ASP A 96 15.33 -13.88 23.89
#